data_AF-A0A9P9SD08-F1
#
_entry.id   AF-A0A9P9SD08-F1
#
_cell.length_a   1.000
_cell.length_b   1.000
_cell.length_c   1.000
_cell.angle_alpha   90.00
_cell.angle_beta   90.00
_cell.angle_gamma   90.00
#
_symmetry.space_group_name_H-M   'P 1'
#
loop_
_entity.id
_entity.type
_entity.pdbx_description
1 polymer ?
#
loop_
_entity_poly.entity_id
_entity_poly.type
_entity_poly.pdbx_seq_one_letter_code
_entity_poly.pdbx_strand_id
1 'polypeptide(L)'
;MHTDTSLFSRARPGKSTPKKIRGFLALPGEIRNMVYSNYFCSELRCEFAAKGCYFKKSTRPAMKLRLNMIEMKNNISKWNTKAEDEGPVTIRISRTLGNYDTVQGLRTNWHASICALHLVCKAIYAETAAFVYQKTIFVFEAPARINNFCKIVSKPQLANISKLQLHYSTYGAPKLLDDTIWQDKHTESWTRACRVASKKLLCLRNLEVWVHVNHNPLRFNLHQKWVKPVLQFRRLTCSPNSDGHDANLATIARQQKNLEIVKVHIQTCWSKEPLRGFSYNEDLAKASADLHSLFGRAISLAILGAKEQEAMSAFNEAWSVTHREWQYHLGYSKTNW
;
A
#
# COMPACT_ATOMS: atom_id res chain seq x y z
N MET A 1 -59.43 54.56 11.94
CA MET A 1 -58.04 54.16 12.23
C MET A 1 -57.94 52.65 12.08
N HIS A 2 -56.89 52.21 11.39
CA HIS A 2 -56.76 50.93 10.68
C HIS A 2 -56.74 49.68 11.57
N THR A 3 -57.43 48.64 11.13
CA THR A 3 -57.26 47.25 11.57
C THR A 3 -56.11 46.63 10.78
N ASP A 4 -54.97 46.41 11.42
CA ASP A 4 -53.85 45.66 10.85
C ASP A 4 -54.16 44.16 10.83
N THR A 5 -54.70 43.68 9.70
CA THR A 5 -54.79 42.26 9.40
C THR A 5 -53.45 41.78 8.83
N SER A 6 -52.58 41.31 9.71
CA SER A 6 -51.33 40.64 9.36
C SER A 6 -51.57 39.41 8.48
N LEU A 7 -51.05 39.48 7.25
CA LEU A 7 -51.05 38.45 6.20
C LEU A 7 -50.24 37.18 6.56
N PHE A 8 -49.58 37.15 7.73
CA PHE A 8 -48.68 36.06 8.13
C PHE A 8 -49.23 35.14 9.24
N SER A 9 -50.49 35.27 9.63
CA SER A 9 -51.09 34.49 10.74
C SER A 9 -51.46 33.02 10.39
N ARG A 10 -51.06 32.49 9.23
CA ARG A 10 -51.31 31.09 8.82
C ARG A 10 -50.04 30.23 8.76
N ALA A 11 -49.21 30.26 9.79
CA ALA A 11 -48.26 29.18 10.05
C ALA A 11 -48.83 28.26 11.13
N ARG A 12 -49.63 27.27 10.73
CA ARG A 12 -50.01 26.18 11.66
C ARG A 12 -48.74 25.38 11.99
N PRO A 13 -48.43 25.10 13.27
CA PRO A 13 -47.36 24.16 13.61
C PRO A 13 -47.83 22.76 13.17
N GLY A 14 -47.42 22.35 11.98
CA GLY A 14 -47.62 20.98 11.53
C GLY A 14 -46.89 20.05 12.50
N LYS A 15 -47.62 19.14 13.16
CA LYS A 15 -47.02 18.02 13.90
C LYS A 15 -46.07 17.29 12.95
N SER A 16 -44.77 17.38 13.21
CA SER A 16 -43.75 16.66 12.44
C SER A 16 -44.00 15.17 12.60
N THR A 17 -44.61 14.54 11.59
CA THR A 17 -44.63 13.08 11.52
C THR A 17 -43.19 12.63 11.28
N PRO A 18 -42.69 11.60 11.99
CA PRO A 18 -41.34 11.12 11.77
C PRO A 18 -41.21 10.73 10.29
N LYS A 19 -40.36 11.45 9.56
CA LYS A 19 -40.15 11.20 8.14
C LYS A 19 -39.66 9.78 7.98
N LYS A 20 -40.54 8.86 7.57
CA LYS A 20 -40.15 7.50 7.18
C LYS A 20 -39.15 7.65 6.05
N ILE A 21 -37.88 7.39 6.35
CA ILE A 21 -36.82 7.36 5.36
C ILE A 21 -37.26 6.31 4.33
N ARG A 22 -37.39 6.69 3.07
CA ARG A 22 -37.74 5.79 1.96
C ARG A 22 -36.49 5.51 1.12
N GLY A 23 -36.43 4.34 0.52
CA GLY A 23 -35.33 3.93 -0.37
C GLY A 23 -34.20 3.18 0.33
N PHE A 24 -33.02 3.14 -0.28
CA PHE A 24 -31.89 2.31 0.18
C PHE A 24 -31.46 2.58 1.63
N LEU A 25 -31.48 3.84 2.08
CA LEU A 25 -31.16 4.22 3.46
C LEU A 25 -32.23 3.82 4.50
N ALA A 26 -33.39 3.33 4.05
CA ALA A 26 -34.42 2.75 4.91
C ALA A 26 -34.14 1.29 5.26
N LEU A 27 -33.27 0.63 4.50
CA LEU A 27 -32.90 -0.77 4.75
C LEU A 27 -32.09 -0.89 6.06
N PRO A 28 -32.21 -2.01 6.78
CA PRO A 28 -31.33 -2.32 7.91
C PRO A 28 -29.85 -2.24 7.50
N GLY A 29 -28.99 -1.83 8.44
CA GLY A 29 -27.57 -1.63 8.18
C GLY A 29 -26.88 -2.90 7.70
N GLU A 30 -27.34 -4.07 8.15
CA GLU A 30 -26.86 -5.39 7.77
C GLU A 30 -27.07 -5.64 6.27
N ILE A 31 -28.26 -5.35 5.75
CA ILE A 31 -28.59 -5.50 4.33
C ILE A 31 -27.76 -4.51 3.50
N ARG A 32 -27.60 -3.28 3.96
CA ARG A 32 -26.72 -2.30 3.28
C ARG A 32 -25.28 -2.78 3.25
N ASN A 33 -24.76 -3.33 4.35
CA ASN A 33 -23.42 -3.88 4.44
C ASN A 33 -23.21 -5.08 3.51
N MET A 34 -24.20 -5.95 3.34
CA MET A 34 -24.15 -7.03 2.34
C MET A 34 -24.05 -6.47 0.92
N VAL A 35 -24.85 -5.44 0.60
CA VAL A 35 -24.78 -4.76 -0.71
C VAL A 35 -23.42 -4.10 -0.92
N TYR A 36 -22.87 -3.41 0.09
CA TYR A 36 -21.55 -2.81 0.02
C TYR A 36 -20.46 -3.86 -0.16
N SER A 37 -20.49 -4.95 0.60
CA SER A 37 -19.53 -6.04 0.50
C SER A 37 -19.51 -6.64 -0.91
N ASN A 38 -20.69 -6.81 -1.53
CA ASN A 38 -20.80 -7.26 -2.91
C ASN A 38 -20.28 -6.23 -3.91
N TYR A 39 -20.58 -4.93 -3.72
CA TYR A 39 -20.12 -3.87 -4.60
C TYR A 39 -18.59 -3.69 -4.56
N PHE A 40 -17.99 -3.78 -3.37
CA PHE A 40 -16.55 -3.67 -3.13
C PHE A 40 -15.86 -5.05 -3.09
N CYS A 41 -16.47 -6.10 -3.67
CA CYS A 41 -15.89 -7.44 -3.63
C CYS A 41 -14.55 -7.49 -4.39
N SER A 42 -14.48 -6.79 -5.52
CA SER A 42 -13.28 -6.73 -6.36
C SER A 42 -12.20 -5.86 -5.75
N GLU A 43 -10.96 -6.35 -5.80
CA GLU A 43 -9.80 -5.62 -5.29
C GLU A 43 -9.44 -4.45 -6.21
N LEU A 44 -9.09 -3.33 -5.59
CA LEU A 44 -8.63 -2.13 -6.27
C LEU A 44 -7.12 -1.98 -6.05
N ARG A 45 -6.37 -1.63 -7.09
CA ARG A 45 -4.95 -1.29 -6.97
C ARG A 45 -4.78 0.22 -7.17
N CYS A 46 -4.28 0.93 -6.17
CA CYS A 46 -4.07 2.37 -6.23
C CYS A 46 -2.58 2.71 -6.22
N GLU A 47 -2.09 3.19 -7.35
CA GLU A 47 -0.68 3.42 -7.64
C GLU A 47 -0.28 4.89 -7.51
N PHE A 48 0.57 5.19 -6.54
CA PHE A 48 1.17 6.50 -6.35
C PHE A 48 2.59 6.49 -6.94
N ALA A 49 2.69 6.78 -8.24
CA ALA A 49 3.97 6.83 -8.96
C ALA A 49 4.09 8.04 -9.89
N ALA A 50 5.29 8.59 -10.05
CA ALA A 50 5.54 9.72 -10.94
C ALA A 50 5.21 9.37 -12.40
N LYS A 51 5.00 10.38 -13.25
CA LYS A 51 4.86 10.15 -14.70
C LYS A 51 6.13 9.46 -15.21
N GLY A 52 5.99 8.38 -15.97
CA GLY A 52 7.13 7.62 -16.51
C GLY A 52 7.65 6.48 -15.64
N CYS A 53 7.30 6.39 -14.34
CA CYS A 53 7.61 5.19 -13.56
C CYS A 53 6.67 4.05 -13.96
N TYR A 54 7.14 2.82 -14.16
CA TYR A 54 6.24 1.70 -14.47
C TYR A 54 6.45 0.61 -13.44
N PHE A 55 5.39 0.19 -12.79
CA PHE A 55 5.38 -1.07 -12.06
C PHE A 55 5.27 -2.21 -13.07
N LYS A 56 5.73 -3.41 -12.72
CA LYS A 56 5.54 -4.59 -13.59
C LYS A 56 4.06 -4.68 -13.97
N LYS A 57 3.79 -4.87 -15.27
CA LYS A 57 2.46 -4.75 -15.87
C LYS A 57 1.47 -5.63 -15.09
N SER A 58 0.46 -5.00 -14.49
CA SER A 58 -0.81 -5.70 -14.27
C SER A 58 -1.31 -6.16 -15.63
N THR A 59 -1.87 -7.36 -15.70
CA THR A 59 -2.51 -7.96 -16.88
C THR A 59 -3.59 -7.07 -17.49
N ARG A 60 -4.11 -6.08 -16.73
CA ARG A 60 -5.09 -5.10 -17.20
C ARG A 60 -4.46 -3.72 -17.51
N PRO A 61 -4.95 -3.01 -18.54
CA PRO A 61 -4.51 -1.65 -18.80
C PRO A 61 -4.87 -0.75 -17.61
N ALA A 62 -3.85 -0.07 -17.05
CA ALA A 62 -4.05 0.88 -15.96
C ALA A 62 -4.93 2.05 -16.44
N MET A 63 -6.06 2.28 -15.75
CA MET A 63 -6.93 3.40 -16.06
C MET A 63 -6.29 4.69 -15.53
N LYS A 64 -5.82 5.54 -16.44
CA LYS A 64 -5.33 6.87 -16.08
C LYS A 64 -6.54 7.74 -15.80
N LEU A 65 -6.68 8.25 -14.59
CA LEU A 65 -7.68 9.28 -14.26
C LEU A 65 -7.29 10.58 -14.99
N ARG A 66 -7.78 10.73 -16.23
CA ARG A 66 -7.80 12.00 -16.97
C ARG A 66 -9.24 12.52 -16.94
N LEU A 67 -9.43 13.81 -16.62
CA LEU A 67 -10.64 14.51 -17.02
C LEU A 67 -10.56 14.63 -18.55
N ASN A 68 -11.24 13.75 -19.30
CA ASN A 68 -11.98 14.09 -20.53
C ASN A 68 -12.43 12.83 -21.30
N MET A 69 -13.72 12.89 -21.65
CA MET A 69 -14.54 12.20 -22.67
C MET A 69 -14.22 10.78 -23.14
N ILE A 70 -15.17 9.89 -22.88
CA ILE A 70 -15.47 8.72 -23.72
C ILE A 70 -16.96 8.83 -24.07
N GLU A 71 -17.27 8.83 -25.37
CA GLU A 71 -18.63 8.74 -25.92
C GLU A 71 -19.28 7.40 -25.53
N MET A 72 -20.51 7.45 -25.02
CA MET A 72 -21.27 6.26 -24.68
C MET A 72 -22.22 5.88 -25.81
N LYS A 73 -22.08 4.65 -26.32
CA LYS A 73 -23.18 3.93 -26.97
C LYS A 73 -23.99 3.22 -25.90
N ASN A 74 -25.30 3.46 -25.91
CA ASN A 74 -26.29 2.82 -25.04
C ASN A 74 -26.34 1.31 -25.30
N ASN A 75 -25.85 0.51 -24.36
CA ASN A 75 -26.18 -0.91 -24.28
C ASN A 75 -26.75 -1.21 -22.91
N ILE A 76 -28.03 -1.61 -22.91
CA ILE A 76 -28.74 -2.16 -21.77
C ILE A 76 -28.02 -3.46 -21.38
N SER A 77 -27.33 -3.44 -20.23
CA SER A 77 -26.47 -4.54 -19.78
C SER A 77 -27.31 -5.74 -19.34
N LYS A 78 -27.33 -6.80 -20.15
CA LYS A 78 -27.64 -8.16 -19.68
C LYS A 78 -26.55 -8.58 -18.68
N TRP A 79 -26.96 -9.13 -17.54
CA TRP A 79 -26.06 -9.61 -16.49
C TRP A 79 -25.45 -10.94 -16.96
N ASN A 80 -24.28 -10.85 -17.60
CA ASN A 80 -23.46 -12.03 -17.86
C ASN A 80 -22.53 -12.21 -16.67
N THR A 81 -22.54 -13.39 -16.05
CA THR A 81 -21.49 -13.85 -15.14
C THR A 81 -20.19 -13.86 -15.94
N LYS A 82 -19.43 -12.76 -15.88
CA LYS A 82 -18.14 -12.69 -16.57
C LYS A 82 -17.20 -13.70 -15.93
N ALA A 83 -16.66 -14.59 -16.74
CA ALA A 83 -15.49 -15.38 -16.37
C ALA A 83 -14.38 -14.46 -15.84
N GLU A 84 -13.71 -14.90 -14.77
CA GLU A 84 -12.77 -14.14 -13.98
C GLU A 84 -11.47 -13.82 -14.74
N ASP A 85 -11.39 -12.66 -15.40
CA ASP A 85 -10.15 -12.17 -16.02
C ASP A 85 -9.18 -11.54 -14.99
N GLU A 86 -8.53 -12.38 -14.18
CA GLU A 86 -7.15 -12.32 -13.62
C GLU A 86 -6.46 -11.00 -13.16
N GLY A 87 -7.16 -9.99 -12.61
CA GLY A 87 -6.44 -8.94 -11.86
C GLY A 87 -7.24 -7.75 -11.31
N PRO A 88 -6.75 -7.08 -10.25
CA PRO A 88 -7.43 -5.93 -9.66
C PRO A 88 -7.47 -4.74 -10.63
N VAL A 89 -8.54 -3.95 -10.56
CA VAL A 89 -8.64 -2.70 -11.33
C VAL A 89 -7.56 -1.73 -10.85
N THR A 90 -6.71 -1.25 -11.75
CA THR A 90 -5.57 -0.40 -11.40
C THR A 90 -5.84 1.07 -11.69
N ILE A 91 -5.83 1.88 -10.63
CA ILE A 91 -5.88 3.34 -10.67
C ILE A 91 -4.48 3.89 -10.47
N ARG A 92 -4.05 4.79 -11.36
CA ARG A 92 -2.77 5.47 -11.21
C ARG A 92 -2.91 6.96 -10.91
N ILE A 93 -2.28 7.37 -9.82
CA ILE A 93 -2.23 8.75 -9.32
C ILE A 93 -0.80 9.27 -9.45
N SER A 94 -0.59 10.06 -10.51
CA SER A 94 0.73 10.65 -10.79
C SER A 94 0.96 12.00 -10.11
N ARG A 95 -0.11 12.73 -9.83
CA ARG A 95 -0.11 14.04 -9.16
C ARG A 95 0.25 13.92 -7.67
N THR A 96 0.77 15.01 -7.11
CA THR A 96 0.86 15.16 -5.66
C THR A 96 -0.55 15.24 -5.06
N LEU A 97 -0.74 14.59 -3.92
CA LEU A 97 -1.99 14.69 -3.18
C LEU A 97 -2.03 16.02 -2.41
N GLY A 98 -3.21 16.60 -2.22
CA GLY A 98 -3.45 17.70 -1.27
C GLY A 98 -3.54 19.09 -1.88
N ASN A 99 -3.07 19.28 -3.11
CA ASN A 99 -3.24 20.51 -3.87
C ASN A 99 -4.41 20.34 -4.82
N TYR A 100 -5.64 20.41 -4.29
CA TYR A 100 -6.85 20.35 -5.10
C TYR A 100 -7.58 21.68 -5.03
N ASP A 101 -7.77 22.30 -6.18
CA ASP A 101 -8.90 23.22 -6.35
C ASP A 101 -10.17 22.35 -6.35
N THR A 102 -11.11 22.72 -5.49
CA THR A 102 -12.34 22.02 -5.10
C THR A 102 -13.00 21.14 -6.18
N VAL A 103 -13.54 19.99 -5.74
CA VAL A 103 -14.24 19.01 -6.58
C VAL A 103 -15.39 19.65 -7.35
N GLN A 104 -15.28 19.73 -8.67
CA GLN A 104 -16.40 20.04 -9.54
C GLN A 104 -17.31 18.80 -9.65
N GLY A 105 -18.12 18.56 -8.62
CA GLY A 105 -19.02 17.39 -8.54
C GLY A 105 -19.96 17.28 -9.76
N LEU A 106 -20.38 18.40 -10.34
CA LEU A 106 -21.22 18.46 -11.54
C LEU A 106 -20.47 18.07 -12.82
N ARG A 107 -19.14 18.18 -12.87
CA ARG A 107 -18.32 17.75 -14.02
C ARG A 107 -17.78 16.33 -13.86
N THR A 108 -18.09 15.67 -12.75
CA THR A 108 -17.62 14.30 -12.49
C THR A 108 -18.45 13.32 -13.32
N ASN A 109 -17.80 12.56 -14.21
CA ASN A 109 -18.48 11.49 -14.93
C ASN A 109 -18.73 10.32 -13.97
N TRP A 110 -19.92 10.29 -13.36
CA TRP A 110 -20.33 9.27 -12.39
C TRP A 110 -20.31 7.85 -12.95
N HIS A 111 -20.65 7.66 -14.22
CA HIS A 111 -20.64 6.35 -14.87
C HIS A 111 -19.23 5.78 -15.04
N ALA A 112 -18.24 6.65 -15.28
CA ALA A 112 -16.83 6.26 -15.37
C ALA A 112 -16.09 6.35 -14.01
N SER A 113 -16.77 6.77 -12.95
CA SER A 113 -16.17 6.96 -11.64
C SER A 113 -15.96 5.63 -10.95
N ILE A 114 -14.70 5.37 -10.57
CA ILE A 114 -14.37 4.16 -9.84
C ILE A 114 -14.89 4.31 -8.41
N CYS A 115 -15.61 3.30 -7.93
CA CYS A 115 -16.29 3.34 -6.63
C CYS A 115 -17.35 4.45 -6.51
N ALA A 116 -18.12 4.72 -7.57
CA ALA A 116 -19.17 5.75 -7.61
C ALA A 116 -20.14 5.72 -6.41
N LEU A 117 -20.44 4.54 -5.87
CA LEU A 117 -21.32 4.38 -4.71
C LEU A 117 -20.84 5.21 -3.49
N HIS A 118 -19.53 5.26 -3.27
CA HIS A 118 -18.93 6.00 -2.16
C HIS A 118 -19.13 7.51 -2.26
N LEU A 119 -19.43 8.02 -3.46
CA LEU A 119 -19.53 9.44 -3.75
C LEU A 119 -20.99 9.94 -3.80
N VAL A 120 -22.00 9.05 -3.62
CA VAL A 120 -23.42 9.38 -3.79
C VAL A 120 -23.93 10.39 -2.75
N CYS A 121 -23.71 10.12 -1.45
CA CYS A 121 -24.13 11.02 -0.38
C CYS A 121 -23.28 10.81 0.89
N LYS A 122 -23.37 11.75 1.85
CA LYS A 122 -22.57 11.72 3.09
C LYS A 122 -22.82 10.47 3.95
N ALA A 123 -24.06 9.97 3.99
CA ALA A 123 -24.40 8.78 4.76
C ALA A 123 -23.74 7.52 4.16
N ILE A 124 -23.88 7.31 2.86
CA ILE A 124 -23.25 6.18 2.15
C ILE A 124 -21.73 6.32 2.20
N TYR A 125 -21.17 7.52 2.06
CA TYR A 125 -19.74 7.78 2.22
C TYR A 125 -19.21 7.26 3.57
N ALA A 126 -19.89 7.60 4.67
CA ALA A 126 -19.49 7.19 6.01
C ALA A 126 -19.52 5.64 6.18
N GLU A 127 -20.53 4.98 5.60
CA GLU A 127 -20.67 3.51 5.67
C GLU A 127 -19.67 2.78 4.77
N THR A 128 -19.38 3.34 3.59
CA THR A 128 -18.57 2.66 2.55
C THR A 128 -17.08 2.98 2.60
N ALA A 129 -16.67 4.04 3.30
CA ALA A 129 -15.27 4.44 3.38
C ALA A 129 -14.36 3.27 3.83
N ALA A 130 -14.76 2.54 4.86
CA ALA A 130 -13.98 1.42 5.38
C ALA A 130 -13.75 0.35 4.31
N PHE A 131 -14.79 -0.04 3.56
CA PHE A 131 -14.69 -1.03 2.48
C PHE A 131 -13.70 -0.59 1.40
N VAL A 132 -13.74 0.68 0.97
CA VAL A 132 -12.85 1.21 -0.06
C VAL A 132 -11.39 1.06 0.39
N TYR A 133 -11.04 1.55 1.58
CA TYR A 133 -9.66 1.50 2.07
C TYR A 133 -9.19 0.07 2.40
N GLN A 134 -10.09 -0.80 2.87
CA GLN A 134 -9.77 -2.19 3.19
C GLN A 134 -9.52 -3.04 1.95
N LYS A 135 -10.28 -2.82 0.87
CA LYS A 135 -10.21 -3.57 -0.39
C LYS A 135 -9.20 -3.01 -1.39
N THR A 136 -8.58 -1.87 -1.08
CA THR A 136 -7.58 -1.22 -1.92
C THR A 136 -6.16 -1.63 -1.53
N ILE A 137 -5.39 -2.08 -2.51
CA ILE A 137 -3.93 -2.24 -2.44
C ILE A 137 -3.29 -0.89 -2.76
N PHE A 138 -2.66 -0.27 -1.75
CA PHE A 138 -1.95 1.00 -1.93
C PHE A 138 -0.49 0.74 -2.33
N VAL A 139 -0.05 1.32 -3.44
CA VAL A 139 1.28 1.07 -4.02
C VAL A 139 2.05 2.39 -4.07
N PHE A 140 3.24 2.43 -3.48
CA PHE A 140 4.08 3.63 -3.46
C PHE A 140 5.47 3.37 -4.00
N GLU A 141 5.99 4.33 -4.77
CA GLU A 141 7.35 4.28 -5.33
C GLU A 141 8.31 5.30 -4.69
N ALA A 142 7.78 6.30 -3.97
CA ALA A 142 8.59 7.36 -3.39
C ALA A 142 8.19 7.69 -1.95
N PRO A 143 9.16 8.01 -1.07
CA PRO A 143 8.89 8.26 0.35
C PRO A 143 8.03 9.51 0.57
N ALA A 144 8.20 10.54 -0.25
CA ALA A 144 7.38 11.75 -0.21
C ALA A 144 5.89 11.47 -0.46
N ARG A 145 5.57 10.50 -1.34
CA ARG A 145 4.19 10.12 -1.66
C ARG A 145 3.52 9.40 -0.49
N ILE A 146 4.25 8.52 0.19
CA ILE A 146 3.79 7.86 1.42
C ILE A 146 3.46 8.90 2.49
N ASN A 147 4.39 9.84 2.72
CA ASN A 147 4.21 10.90 3.73
C ASN A 147 3.01 11.80 3.40
N ASN A 148 2.88 12.24 2.14
CA ASN A 148 1.75 13.07 1.71
C ASN A 148 0.42 12.32 1.86
N PHE A 149 0.36 11.05 1.42
CA PHE A 149 -0.83 10.22 1.59
C PHE A 149 -1.22 10.10 3.07
N CYS A 150 -0.26 9.78 3.94
CA CYS A 150 -0.48 9.67 5.38
C CYS A 150 -0.83 11.02 6.05
N LYS A 151 -0.52 12.16 5.42
CA LYS A 151 -0.87 13.50 5.90
C LYS A 151 -2.31 13.88 5.52
N ILE A 152 -2.74 13.49 4.33
CA ILE A 152 -4.01 13.93 3.73
C ILE A 152 -5.16 13.01 4.08
N VAL A 153 -4.91 11.70 4.10
CA VAL A 153 -5.94 10.72 4.45
C VAL A 153 -6.20 10.78 5.95
N SER A 154 -7.48 10.77 6.33
CA SER A 154 -7.88 10.87 7.72
C SER A 154 -7.41 9.66 8.54
N LYS A 155 -7.18 9.85 9.84
CA LYS A 155 -6.78 8.78 10.78
C LYS A 155 -7.68 7.53 10.72
N PRO A 156 -9.03 7.62 10.75
CA PRO A 156 -9.88 6.43 10.69
C PRO A 156 -9.75 5.67 9.37
N GLN A 157 -9.53 6.37 8.25
CA GLN A 157 -9.33 5.73 6.95
C GLN A 157 -7.98 5.03 6.85
N LEU A 158 -6.91 5.65 7.37
CA LEU A 158 -5.59 5.02 7.44
C LEU A 158 -5.61 3.74 8.27
N ALA A 159 -6.40 3.72 9.34
CA ALA A 159 -6.58 2.52 10.18
C ALA A 159 -7.26 1.37 9.41
N ASN A 160 -8.07 1.63 8.39
CA ASN A 160 -8.75 0.58 7.61
C ASN A 160 -7.89 -0.04 6.50
N ILE A 161 -6.70 0.49 6.25
CA ILE A 161 -5.82 0.00 5.18
C ILE A 161 -5.22 -1.34 5.57
N SER A 162 -5.53 -2.37 4.79
CA SER A 162 -5.09 -3.75 5.05
C SER A 162 -3.96 -4.23 4.13
N LYS A 163 -3.75 -3.59 2.97
CA LYS A 163 -2.77 -4.01 1.96
C LYS A 163 -1.87 -2.85 1.50
N LEU A 164 -0.56 -3.04 1.60
CA LEU A 164 0.44 -2.06 1.20
C LEU A 164 1.50 -2.72 0.32
N GLN A 165 1.84 -2.05 -0.78
CA GLN A 165 2.98 -2.39 -1.61
C GLN A 165 3.96 -1.23 -1.70
N LEU A 166 5.25 -1.53 -1.55
CA LEU A 166 6.33 -0.55 -1.62
C LEU A 166 7.30 -0.95 -2.72
N HIS A 167 7.60 -0.03 -3.62
CA HIS A 167 8.69 -0.15 -4.58
C HIS A 167 9.82 0.76 -4.12
N TYR A 168 10.84 0.14 -3.53
CA TYR A 168 11.93 0.83 -2.89
C TYR A 168 13.22 0.65 -3.69
N SER A 169 13.64 1.70 -4.39
CA SER A 169 14.94 1.75 -5.03
C SER A 169 15.98 2.38 -4.10
N THR A 170 17.06 1.65 -3.84
CA THR A 170 18.19 2.17 -3.06
C THR A 170 19.02 3.15 -3.90
N TYR A 171 19.74 4.07 -3.24
CA TYR A 171 20.57 5.07 -3.92
C TYR A 171 21.75 4.42 -4.66
N GLY A 172 22.35 3.38 -4.07
CA GLY A 172 23.54 2.71 -4.58
C GLY A 172 24.84 3.27 -4.02
N ALA A 173 25.98 2.82 -4.56
CA ALA A 173 27.30 3.32 -4.14
C ALA A 173 27.59 4.69 -4.79
N PRO A 174 27.84 5.75 -3.99
CA PRO A 174 28.18 7.06 -4.55
C PRO A 174 29.54 7.00 -5.27
N LYS A 175 29.69 7.78 -6.35
CA LYS A 175 30.96 7.87 -7.09
C LYS A 175 31.99 8.73 -6.35
N LEU A 176 31.51 9.77 -5.67
CA LEU A 176 32.29 10.71 -4.88
C LEU A 176 31.97 10.53 -3.40
N LEU A 177 32.96 10.71 -2.53
CA LEU A 177 32.75 10.60 -1.07
C LEU A 177 31.72 11.62 -0.57
N ASP A 178 31.71 12.83 -1.14
CA ASP A 178 30.77 13.89 -0.80
C ASP A 178 29.30 13.52 -1.08
N ASP A 179 29.05 12.65 -2.06
CA ASP A 179 27.70 12.19 -2.40
C ASP A 179 27.13 11.20 -1.36
N THR A 180 27.95 10.75 -0.41
CA THR A 180 27.51 9.90 0.71
C THR A 180 26.40 10.57 1.52
N ILE A 181 26.42 11.91 1.61
CA ILE A 181 25.38 12.71 2.26
C ILE A 181 24.02 12.46 1.59
N TRP A 182 23.97 12.32 0.26
CA TRP A 182 22.73 12.08 -0.47
C TRP A 182 22.23 10.64 -0.29
N GLN A 183 23.14 9.67 -0.22
CA GLN A 183 22.80 8.28 0.10
C GLN A 183 22.17 8.18 1.50
N ASP A 184 22.77 8.83 2.50
CA ASP A 184 22.24 8.83 3.88
C ASP A 184 20.89 9.57 3.94
N LYS A 185 20.77 10.75 3.33
CA LYS A 185 19.49 11.48 3.22
C LYS A 185 18.39 10.65 2.55
N HIS A 186 18.71 9.92 1.49
CA HIS A 186 17.76 9.03 0.81
C HIS A 186 17.29 7.91 1.73
N THR A 187 18.23 7.27 2.42
CA THR A 187 17.95 6.18 3.37
C THR A 187 17.10 6.66 4.55
N GLU A 188 17.41 7.85 5.09
CA GLU A 188 16.63 8.48 6.15
C GLU A 188 15.22 8.87 5.70
N SER A 189 15.07 9.39 4.48
CA SER A 189 13.77 9.74 3.90
C SER A 189 12.85 8.51 3.81
N TRP A 190 13.37 7.38 3.32
CA TRP A 190 12.66 6.11 3.31
C TRP A 190 12.38 5.58 4.72
N THR A 191 13.37 5.64 5.61
CA THR A 191 13.19 5.22 7.02
C THR A 191 12.06 6.00 7.68
N ARG A 192 12.02 7.32 7.48
CA ARG A 192 10.97 8.19 8.02
C ARG A 192 9.61 7.84 7.43
N ALA A 193 9.52 7.64 6.12
CA ALA A 193 8.27 7.29 5.45
C ALA A 193 7.71 5.94 5.93
N CYS A 194 8.55 4.89 6.01
CA CYS A 194 8.13 3.58 6.51
C CYS A 194 7.78 3.62 8.00
N ARG A 195 8.47 4.45 8.80
CA ARG A 195 8.11 4.69 10.21
C ARG A 195 6.75 5.37 10.35
N VAL A 196 6.45 6.36 9.51
CA VAL A 196 5.14 7.02 9.50
C VAL A 196 4.04 6.04 9.08
N ALA A 197 4.28 5.25 8.03
CA ALA A 197 3.34 4.24 7.55
C ALA A 197 3.08 3.17 8.62
N SER A 198 4.11 2.54 9.19
CA SER A 198 3.96 1.54 10.26
C SER A 198 3.26 2.07 11.52
N LYS A 199 3.36 3.37 11.83
CA LYS A 199 2.63 3.98 12.96
C LYS A 199 1.16 4.26 12.65
N LYS A 200 0.79 4.50 11.39
CA LYS A 200 -0.54 4.95 11.00
C LYS A 200 -1.42 3.84 10.41
N LEU A 201 -0.81 2.82 9.79
CA LEU A 201 -1.49 1.72 9.13
C LEU A 201 -1.63 0.53 10.10
N LEU A 202 -2.48 0.70 11.12
CA LEU A 202 -2.56 -0.23 12.25
C LEU A 202 -3.19 -1.59 11.90
N CYS A 203 -4.10 -1.63 10.92
CA CYS A 203 -4.73 -2.88 10.45
C CYS A 203 -4.06 -3.46 9.21
N LEU A 204 -2.79 -3.09 8.96
CA LEU A 204 -2.05 -3.63 7.82
C LEU A 204 -1.82 -5.15 8.01
N ARG A 205 -2.35 -5.95 7.08
CA ARG A 205 -2.25 -7.40 7.06
C ARG A 205 -1.27 -7.94 6.02
N ASN A 206 -1.23 -7.29 4.87
CA ASN A 206 -0.41 -7.72 3.74
C ASN A 206 0.56 -6.61 3.37
N LEU A 207 1.86 -6.90 3.54
CA LEU A 207 2.95 -6.04 3.13
C LEU A 207 3.75 -6.72 2.02
N GLU A 208 3.87 -6.06 0.88
CA GLU A 208 4.73 -6.51 -0.21
C GLU A 208 5.75 -5.42 -0.54
N VAL A 209 7.02 -5.79 -0.63
CA VAL A 209 8.11 -4.84 -0.80
C VAL A 209 9.00 -5.31 -1.93
N TRP A 210 9.06 -4.52 -2.99
CA TRP A 210 9.96 -4.71 -4.12
C TRP A 210 11.18 -3.81 -3.90
N VAL A 211 12.30 -4.38 -3.47
CA VAL A 211 13.53 -3.65 -3.21
C VAL A 211 14.46 -3.77 -4.40
N HIS A 212 14.81 -2.64 -5.02
CA HIS A 212 15.86 -2.57 -6.02
C HIS A 212 17.18 -2.10 -5.39
N VAL A 213 18.11 -3.03 -5.21
CA VAL A 213 19.39 -2.81 -4.55
C VAL A 213 20.45 -2.46 -5.60
N ASN A 214 20.97 -1.23 -5.51
CA ASN A 214 21.98 -0.64 -6.39
C ASN A 214 23.36 -0.58 -5.70
N HIS A 215 23.54 -1.34 -4.61
CA HIS A 215 24.78 -1.35 -3.84
C HIS A 215 25.82 -2.29 -4.44
N ASN A 216 27.08 -1.86 -4.45
CA ASN A 216 28.25 -2.66 -4.80
C ASN A 216 29.38 -2.33 -3.79
N PRO A 217 29.98 -3.30 -3.10
CA PRO A 217 29.65 -4.74 -3.10
C PRO A 217 28.34 -5.05 -2.39
N LEU A 218 27.67 -6.10 -2.84
CA LEU A 218 26.42 -6.58 -2.24
C LEU A 218 26.73 -7.35 -0.95
N ARG A 219 26.01 -7.02 0.11
CA ARG A 219 26.09 -7.68 1.42
C ARG A 219 24.69 -8.09 1.84
N PHE A 220 24.50 -9.38 2.03
CA PHE A 220 23.25 -9.95 2.53
C PHE A 220 23.33 -9.98 4.06
N ASN A 221 22.85 -8.94 4.74
CA ASN A 221 22.79 -8.88 6.20
C ASN A 221 21.63 -7.95 6.60
N LEU A 222 20.90 -8.28 7.67
CA LEU A 222 19.80 -7.45 8.18
C LEU A 222 20.25 -6.09 8.74
N HIS A 223 21.53 -5.94 9.08
CA HIS A 223 22.15 -4.69 9.58
C HIS A 223 22.48 -3.68 8.48
N GLN A 224 22.26 -4.02 7.20
CA GLN A 224 22.53 -3.08 6.11
C GLN A 224 21.65 -1.84 6.22
N LYS A 225 22.25 -0.65 6.02
CA LYS A 225 21.55 0.65 6.09
C LYS A 225 20.29 0.67 5.23
N TRP A 226 20.33 0.07 4.05
CA TRP A 226 19.20 0.01 3.13
C TRP A 226 18.10 -0.96 3.57
N VAL A 227 18.33 -1.89 4.50
CA VAL A 227 17.28 -2.78 5.03
C VAL A 227 16.44 -2.07 6.12
N LYS A 228 17.06 -1.13 6.84
CA LYS A 228 16.46 -0.37 7.96
C LYS A 228 15.07 0.25 7.70
N PRO A 229 14.78 0.84 6.52
CA PRO A 229 13.45 1.36 6.23
C PRO A 229 12.37 0.28 6.28
N VAL A 230 12.64 -0.90 5.74
CA VAL A 230 11.64 -1.98 5.64
C VAL A 230 11.39 -2.61 7.00
N LEU A 231 12.43 -2.72 7.84
CA LEU A 231 12.31 -3.23 9.21
C LEU A 231 11.44 -2.37 10.14
N GLN A 232 11.09 -1.13 9.76
CA GLN A 232 10.17 -0.31 10.57
C GLN A 232 8.79 -0.97 10.75
N PHE A 233 8.37 -1.85 9.82
CA PHE A 233 7.11 -2.59 9.90
C PHE A 233 7.11 -3.70 10.96
N ARG A 234 8.27 -4.08 11.52
CA ARG A 234 8.36 -5.04 12.63
C ARG A 234 7.55 -4.62 13.85
N ARG A 235 7.32 -3.32 14.03
CA ARG A 235 6.45 -2.79 15.09
C ARG A 235 5.01 -3.33 15.02
N LEU A 236 4.53 -3.74 13.85
CA LEU A 236 3.17 -4.25 13.68
C LEU A 236 2.99 -5.70 14.19
N THR A 237 4.10 -6.40 14.47
CA THR A 237 4.11 -7.79 14.92
C THR A 237 4.68 -7.94 16.33
N CYS A 238 5.61 -7.05 16.70
CA CYS A 238 6.22 -7.03 18.02
C CYS A 238 5.44 -6.07 18.92
N SER A 239 4.87 -6.61 20.00
CA SER A 239 4.33 -5.77 21.08
C SER A 239 5.46 -4.91 21.66
N PRO A 240 5.25 -3.62 21.95
CA PRO A 240 6.26 -2.84 22.65
C PRO A 240 6.56 -3.53 23.98
N ASN A 241 7.83 -3.86 24.21
CA ASN A 241 8.28 -4.29 25.54
C ASN A 241 7.82 -3.25 26.55
N SER A 242 7.24 -3.74 27.64
CA SER A 242 6.53 -2.97 28.65
C SER A 242 7.51 -2.33 29.64
N ASP A 243 8.44 -1.53 29.12
CA ASP A 243 9.33 -0.71 29.94
C ASP A 243 8.89 0.76 29.82
N GLY A 244 8.04 1.21 30.75
CA GLY A 244 7.83 2.65 31.01
C GLY A 244 6.39 3.19 30.82
N HIS A 245 5.68 3.28 31.94
CA HIS A 245 4.71 4.31 32.36
C HIS A 245 3.39 4.65 31.63
N ASP A 246 3.06 4.18 30.43
CA ASP A 246 1.75 4.50 29.80
C ASP A 246 0.85 3.28 29.56
N ALA A 247 0.26 2.77 30.65
CA ALA A 247 -0.58 1.57 30.65
C ALA A 247 -1.88 1.68 29.81
N ASN A 248 -2.38 2.89 29.53
CA ASN A 248 -3.67 3.08 28.84
C ASN A 248 -3.60 2.96 27.31
N LEU A 249 -2.44 3.17 26.68
CA LEU A 249 -2.25 2.94 25.23
C LEU A 249 -1.83 1.49 24.92
N ALA A 250 -1.23 0.80 25.90
CA ALA A 250 -0.82 -0.60 25.79
C ALA A 250 -2.04 -1.55 25.70
N THR A 251 -3.19 -1.19 26.27
CA THR A 251 -4.41 -2.02 26.24
C THR A 251 -5.06 -2.06 24.86
N ILE A 252 -4.96 -0.97 24.07
CA ILE A 252 -5.42 -0.94 22.67
C ILE A 252 -4.38 -1.60 21.74
N ALA A 253 -3.09 -1.47 22.05
CA ALA A 253 -1.99 -2.04 21.26
C ALA A 253 -1.78 -3.55 21.48
N ARG A 254 -2.28 -4.11 22.59
CA ARG A 254 -2.16 -5.55 22.91
C ARG A 254 -2.94 -6.47 21.98
N GLN A 255 -3.89 -5.94 21.19
CA GLN A 255 -4.93 -6.80 20.65
C GLN A 255 -4.72 -7.35 19.25
N GLN A 256 -3.81 -6.84 18.40
CA GLN A 256 -3.66 -7.46 17.09
C GLN A 256 -2.25 -7.37 16.50
N LYS A 257 -1.55 -8.52 16.52
CA LYS A 257 -0.54 -8.84 15.50
C LYS A 257 -1.27 -8.91 14.15
N ASN A 258 -1.49 -7.76 13.52
CA ASN A 258 -2.31 -7.67 12.32
C ASN A 258 -1.56 -8.11 11.08
N LEU A 259 -0.24 -8.00 11.06
CA LEU A 259 0.56 -8.31 9.88
C LEU A 259 0.70 -9.83 9.73
N GLU A 260 -0.03 -10.37 8.76
CA GLU A 260 -0.13 -11.80 8.47
C GLU A 260 0.85 -12.22 7.37
N ILE A 261 0.94 -11.42 6.30
CA ILE A 261 1.68 -11.78 5.09
C ILE A 261 2.71 -10.69 4.79
N VAL A 262 3.99 -11.08 4.76
CA VAL A 262 5.09 -10.21 4.34
C VAL A 262 5.86 -10.85 3.20
N LYS A 263 5.90 -10.19 2.05
CA LYS A 263 6.66 -10.63 0.86
C LYS A 263 7.70 -9.57 0.51
N VAL A 264 8.98 -9.90 0.63
CA VAL A 264 10.06 -9.02 0.20
C VAL A 264 10.74 -9.63 -1.01
N HIS A 265 10.71 -8.90 -2.12
CA HIS A 265 11.35 -9.24 -3.37
C HIS A 265 12.60 -8.38 -3.54
N ILE A 266 13.75 -9.01 -3.69
CA ILE A 266 15.02 -8.30 -3.84
C ILE A 266 15.47 -8.42 -5.30
N GLN A 267 15.79 -7.28 -5.90
CA GLN A 267 16.30 -7.19 -7.25
C GLN A 267 17.59 -6.37 -7.30
N THR A 268 18.64 -6.94 -7.89
CA THR A 268 19.93 -6.27 -8.14
C THR A 268 20.22 -6.22 -9.63
N CYS A 269 21.35 -5.63 -10.02
CA CYS A 269 21.86 -5.76 -11.39
C CYS A 269 22.05 -7.24 -11.80
N TRP A 270 22.46 -8.09 -10.85
CA TRP A 270 22.68 -9.53 -11.07
C TRP A 270 21.39 -10.32 -11.22
N SER A 271 20.30 -9.94 -10.57
CA SER A 271 19.03 -10.68 -10.65
C SER A 271 18.10 -10.19 -11.76
N LYS A 272 18.34 -9.00 -12.32
CA LYS A 272 17.48 -8.40 -13.36
C LYS A 272 17.70 -9.07 -14.72
N GLU A 273 18.96 -9.34 -15.06
CA GLU A 273 19.38 -10.05 -16.28
C GLU A 273 20.41 -11.11 -15.87
N PRO A 274 20.00 -12.19 -15.18
CA PRO A 274 20.92 -13.09 -14.50
C PRO A 274 21.86 -13.83 -15.45
N LEU A 275 21.35 -14.28 -16.61
CA LEU A 275 22.20 -14.90 -17.63
C LEU A 275 23.24 -13.91 -18.19
N ARG A 276 22.88 -12.64 -18.35
CA ARG A 276 23.84 -11.63 -18.86
C ARG A 276 24.87 -11.23 -17.81
N GLY A 277 24.46 -11.13 -16.55
CA GLY A 277 25.34 -10.81 -15.43
C GLY A 277 26.40 -11.89 -15.19
N PHE A 278 26.09 -13.15 -15.48
CA PHE A 278 26.96 -14.29 -15.21
C PHE A 278 27.49 -14.98 -16.48
N SER A 279 27.66 -14.23 -17.57
CA SER A 279 28.25 -14.74 -18.83
C SER A 279 27.58 -16.03 -19.33
N TYR A 280 26.25 -16.10 -19.22
CA TYR A 280 25.39 -17.23 -19.59
C TYR A 280 25.59 -18.50 -18.77
N ASN A 281 26.22 -18.43 -17.60
CA ASN A 281 26.24 -19.54 -16.66
C ASN A 281 24.89 -19.64 -15.92
N GLU A 282 24.09 -20.65 -16.30
CA GLU A 282 22.75 -20.87 -15.75
C GLU A 282 22.78 -21.25 -14.26
N ASP A 283 23.74 -22.05 -13.84
CA ASP A 283 23.86 -22.52 -12.45
C ASP A 283 24.21 -21.36 -11.51
N LEU A 284 25.14 -20.49 -11.93
CA LEU A 284 25.52 -19.31 -11.17
C LEU A 284 24.36 -18.29 -11.10
N ALA A 285 23.64 -18.12 -12.21
CA ALA A 285 22.42 -17.33 -12.27
C ALA A 285 21.33 -17.85 -11.33
N LYS A 286 21.14 -19.17 -11.27
CA LYS A 286 20.18 -19.84 -10.39
C LYS A 286 20.58 -19.71 -8.93
N ALA A 287 21.85 -19.94 -8.59
CA ALA A 287 22.39 -19.76 -7.24
C ALA A 287 22.21 -18.32 -6.76
N SER A 288 22.51 -17.34 -7.63
CA SER A 288 22.27 -15.93 -7.34
C SER A 288 20.79 -15.64 -7.08
N ALA A 289 19.88 -16.08 -7.96
CA ALA A 289 18.45 -15.85 -7.81
C ALA A 289 17.88 -16.48 -6.52
N ASP A 290 18.33 -17.68 -6.18
CA ASP A 290 17.95 -18.39 -4.96
C ASP A 290 18.39 -17.62 -3.71
N LEU A 291 19.64 -17.17 -3.65
CA LEU A 291 20.15 -16.35 -2.52
C LEU A 291 19.37 -15.03 -2.35
N HIS A 292 18.99 -14.36 -3.44
CA HIS A 292 18.14 -13.15 -3.37
C HIS A 292 16.75 -13.46 -2.81
N SER A 293 16.16 -14.59 -3.23
CA SER A 293 14.86 -15.06 -2.75
C SER A 293 14.90 -15.41 -1.26
N LEU A 294 15.91 -16.17 -0.84
CA LEU A 294 16.14 -16.55 0.56
C LEU A 294 16.39 -15.33 1.45
N PHE A 295 17.17 -14.35 0.97
CA PHE A 295 17.38 -13.14 1.75
C PHE A 295 16.11 -12.27 1.83
N GLY A 296 15.32 -12.19 0.75
CA GLY A 296 13.99 -11.59 0.80
C GLY A 296 13.10 -12.24 1.86
N ARG A 297 13.07 -13.58 1.90
CA ARG A 297 12.37 -14.35 2.92
C ARG A 297 12.91 -14.07 4.33
N ALA A 298 14.22 -13.94 4.50
CA ALA A 298 14.82 -13.59 5.79
C ALA A 298 14.35 -12.22 6.28
N ILE A 299 14.32 -11.20 5.41
CA ILE A 299 13.76 -9.88 5.76
C ILE A 299 12.28 -10.00 6.12
N SER A 300 11.49 -10.77 5.37
CA SER A 300 10.08 -11.03 5.70
C SER A 300 9.91 -11.63 7.11
N LEU A 301 10.71 -12.65 7.46
CA LEU A 301 10.68 -13.27 8.78
C LEU A 301 11.10 -12.29 9.89
N ALA A 302 12.11 -11.47 9.65
CA ALA A 302 12.54 -10.44 10.59
C ALA A 302 11.45 -9.38 10.85
N ILE A 303 10.68 -9.00 9.82
CA ILE A 303 9.51 -8.12 9.94
C ILE A 303 8.38 -8.83 10.71
N LEU A 304 8.20 -10.13 10.51
CA LEU A 304 7.23 -10.94 11.26
C LEU A 304 7.62 -11.17 12.72
N GLY A 305 8.84 -10.78 13.11
CA GLY A 305 9.30 -10.74 14.50
C GLY A 305 10.35 -11.79 14.85
N ALA A 306 10.74 -12.66 13.91
CA ALA A 306 11.79 -13.66 14.12
C ALA A 306 13.11 -13.02 14.58
N LYS A 307 13.89 -13.79 15.33
CA LYS A 307 15.27 -13.38 15.67
C LYS A 307 16.15 -13.45 14.42
N GLU A 308 17.25 -12.72 14.42
CA GLU A 308 18.16 -12.66 13.27
C GLU A 308 18.69 -14.05 12.89
N GLN A 309 19.10 -14.86 13.87
CA GLN A 309 19.61 -16.21 13.63
C GLN A 309 18.56 -17.10 12.94
N GLU A 310 17.31 -17.02 13.42
CA GLU A 310 16.19 -17.78 12.86
C GLU A 310 15.84 -17.30 11.45
N ALA A 311 15.72 -15.98 11.26
CA ALA A 311 15.39 -15.37 9.98
C ALA A 311 16.43 -15.68 8.90
N MET A 312 17.72 -15.68 9.26
CA MET A 312 18.83 -15.91 8.34
C MET A 312 19.20 -17.39 8.16
N SER A 313 18.67 -18.31 8.97
CA SER A 313 19.04 -19.74 8.98
C SER A 313 19.08 -20.38 7.58
N ALA A 314 17.98 -20.30 6.83
CA ALA A 314 17.88 -20.87 5.48
C ALA A 314 18.84 -20.23 4.47
N PHE A 315 19.09 -18.92 4.58
CA PHE A 315 20.07 -18.25 3.74
C PHE A 315 21.49 -18.71 4.08
N ASN A 316 21.82 -18.82 5.37
CA ASN A 316 23.14 -19.22 5.84
C ASN A 316 23.47 -20.66 5.47
N GLU A 317 22.48 -21.55 5.58
CA GLU A 317 22.58 -22.95 5.13
C GLU A 317 22.82 -23.01 3.62
N ALA A 318 22.00 -22.34 2.82
CA ALA A 318 22.16 -22.32 1.37
C ALA A 318 23.50 -21.69 0.94
N TRP A 319 23.93 -20.62 1.61
CA TRP A 319 25.22 -19.98 1.35
C TRP A 319 26.38 -20.91 1.66
N SER A 320 26.39 -21.55 2.85
CA SER A 320 27.54 -22.33 3.34
C SER A 320 27.62 -23.75 2.78
N VAL A 321 26.49 -24.38 2.50
CA VAL A 321 26.40 -25.78 2.06
C VAL A 321 26.11 -25.84 0.56
N THR A 322 24.92 -25.41 0.14
CA THR A 322 24.42 -25.61 -1.23
C THR A 322 25.23 -24.85 -2.28
N HIS A 323 25.56 -23.58 -2.01
CA HIS A 323 26.20 -22.69 -2.97
C HIS A 323 27.68 -22.45 -2.65
N ARG A 324 28.31 -23.34 -1.88
CA ARG A 324 29.70 -23.21 -1.42
C ARG A 324 30.68 -23.03 -2.58
N GLU A 325 30.50 -23.81 -3.63
CA GLU A 325 31.34 -23.80 -4.83
C GLU A 325 31.22 -22.48 -5.61
N TRP A 326 30.05 -21.83 -5.54
CA TRP A 326 29.74 -20.60 -6.26
C TRP A 326 30.09 -19.33 -5.48
N GLN A 327 30.44 -19.41 -4.19
CA GLN A 327 30.71 -18.23 -3.35
C GLN A 327 31.79 -17.31 -3.94
N TYR A 328 32.87 -17.90 -4.46
CA TYR A 328 33.96 -17.16 -5.08
C TYR A 328 33.49 -16.43 -6.35
N HIS A 329 32.65 -17.08 -7.15
CA HIS A 329 32.16 -16.57 -8.43
C HIS A 329 31.06 -15.52 -8.29
N LEU A 330 30.25 -15.60 -7.22
CA LEU A 330 29.18 -14.63 -6.96
C LEU A 330 29.70 -13.25 -6.55
N GLY A 331 30.95 -13.15 -6.08
CA GLY A 331 31.57 -11.87 -5.75
C GLY A 331 30.88 -11.09 -4.62
N TYR A 332 30.02 -11.74 -3.83
CA TYR A 332 29.38 -11.13 -2.68
C TYR A 332 30.42 -10.93 -1.57
N SER A 333 30.34 -9.78 -0.89
CA SER A 333 31.23 -9.52 0.25
C SER A 333 30.96 -10.53 1.36
N LYS A 334 32.03 -11.03 2.00
CA LYS A 334 31.90 -11.83 3.23
C LYS A 334 31.01 -11.08 4.21
N THR A 335 29.88 -11.70 4.51
CA THR A 335 28.94 -11.26 5.53
C THR A 335 29.54 -11.73 6.85
N ASN A 336 30.14 -10.81 7.60
CA ASN A 336 30.52 -11.09 8.99
C ASN A 336 29.21 -11.21 9.78
N TRP A 337 28.74 -12.44 9.95
CA TRP A 337 27.53 -12.80 10.70
C TRP A 337 27.76 -12.69 12.20
#